data_AF-A0A0L8FP84-F1
#
_entry.id   AF-A0A0L8FP84-F1
#
_cell.length_a   1.000
_cell.length_b   1.000
_cell.length_c   1.000
_cell.angle_alpha   90.00
_cell.angle_beta   90.00
_cell.angle_gamma   90.00
#
_symmetry.space_group_name_H-M   'P 1'
#
loop_
_entity.id
_entity.type
_entity.pdbx_description
1 polymer ?
#
loop_
_entity_poly.entity_id
_entity_poly.type
_entity_poly.pdbx_seq_one_letter_code
_entity_poly.pdbx_strand_id
1 'polypeptide(L)' 'MKEPVITPSGITYDRKDVVEHLHRVGHFDPVTRTFLTEENLIPNLAMKEVIDAFLEENPWGEDY' A
#
# COMPACT_ATOMS: atom_id res chain seq x y z
N MET A 1 -5.61 5.29 2.66
CA MET A 1 -4.55 4.27 2.79
C MET A 1 -4.34 4.03 4.28
N LYS A 2 -4.70 2.86 4.80
CA LYS A 2 -4.64 2.52 6.24
C LYS A 2 -3.45 1.63 6.58
N GLU A 3 -3.12 0.71 5.68
CA GLU A 3 -2.00 -0.21 5.86
C GLU A 3 -1.02 -0.08 4.68
N PRO A 4 -0.14 0.93 4.71
CA PRO A 4 0.80 1.15 3.62
C PRO A 4 1.80 -0.01 3.53
N VAL A 5 1.92 -0.61 2.34
CA VAL A 5 2.91 -1.63 2.00
C VAL A 5 3.68 -1.22 0.77
N ILE A 6 4.98 -1.50 0.74
CA ILE A 6 5.88 -1.20 -0.38
C ILE A 6 6.25 -2.48 -1.13
N THR A 7 6.21 -2.42 -2.46
CA THR A 7 6.67 -3.48 -3.35
C THR A 7 8.18 -3.34 -3.62
N PRO A 8 8.88 -4.39 -4.11
CA PRO A 8 10.28 -4.28 -4.54
C PRO A 8 10.52 -3.24 -5.63
N SER A 9 9.47 -2.88 -6.38
CA SER A 9 9.48 -1.77 -7.36
C SER A 9 9.60 -0.38 -6.71
N GLY A 10 9.50 -0.30 -5.38
CA GLY A 10 9.53 0.95 -4.62
C GLY A 10 8.19 1.68 -4.55
N ILE A 11 7.08 1.04 -4.93
CA ILE A 11 5.76 1.66 -4.99
C ILE A 11 4.97 1.27 -3.74
N THR A 12 4.33 2.25 -3.10
CA THR A 12 3.52 2.04 -1.90
C THR A 12 2.04 1.96 -2.27
N TYR A 13 1.37 0.93 -1.75
CA TYR A 13 -0.06 0.68 -1.92
C TYR A 13 -0.72 0.49 -0.55
N ASP A 14 -2.05 0.55 -0.52
CA ASP A 14 -2.79 -0.02 0.61
C ASP A 14 -2.73 -1.55 0.51
N ARG A 15 -2.46 -2.23 1.63
CA ARG A 15 -2.38 -3.69 1.71
C ARG A 15 -3.62 -4.35 1.12
N LYS A 16 -4.81 -3.83 1.42
CA LYS A 16 -6.07 -4.44 0.96
C LYS A 16 -6.16 -4.41 -0.57
N ASP A 17 -5.82 -3.28 -1.18
CA ASP A 17 -5.96 -3.06 -2.61
C ASP A 17 -4.95 -3.89 -3.41
N VAL A 18 -3.69 -3.96 -2.96
CA VAL A 18 -2.66 -4.75 -3.67
C VAL A 18 -2.89 -6.25 -3.50
N VAL A 19 -3.33 -6.73 -2.34
CA VAL A 19 -3.70 -8.14 -2.13
C VAL A 19 -4.90 -8.51 -3.01
N GLU A 20 -5.91 -7.65 -3.08
CA GLU A 20 -7.05 -7.86 -3.99
C GLU A 20 -6.61 -7.92 -5.46
N HIS A 21 -5.70 -7.04 -5.88
CA HIS A 21 -5.11 -7.07 -7.22
C HIS A 21 -4.41 -8.40 -7.50
N LEU A 22 -3.57 -8.87 -6.59
CA LEU A 22 -2.81 -10.12 -6.74
C LEU A 22 -3.75 -11.34 -6.89
N HIS A 23 -4.86 -11.35 -6.14
CA HIS A 23 -5.84 -12.44 -6.23
C HIS A 23 -6.77 -12.36 -7.45
N ARG A 24 -7.23 -11.16 -7.83
CA ARG A 24 -8.29 -11.01 -8.86
C ARG A 24 -7.74 -10.74 -10.26
N VAL A 25 -6.60 -10.07 -10.36
CA VAL A 25 -6.03 -9.60 -11.63
C VAL A 25 -4.80 -10.43 -12.00
N GLY A 26 -3.88 -10.63 -11.06
CA GLY A 26 -2.73 -11.52 -11.24
C GLY A 26 -1.49 -11.11 -10.45
N HIS A 27 -0.50 -12.00 -10.45
CA HIS A 27 0.74 -11.90 -9.66
C HIS A 27 1.78 -10.97 -10.29
N PHE A 28 1.43 -9.70 -10.44
CA PHE A 28 2.32 -8.66 -10.95
C PHE A 28 2.05 -7.32 -10.27
N ASP A 29 3.06 -6.46 -10.28
CA ASP A 29 2.95 -5.09 -9.77
C ASP A 29 2.02 -4.27 -10.68
N PRO A 30 0.97 -3.61 -10.15
CA PRO A 30 -0.02 -2.89 -10.96
C PRO A 30 0.57 -1.83 -11.90
N VAL A 31 1.72 -1.25 -11.54
CA VAL A 31 2.33 -0.13 -12.29
C VAL A 31 3.46 -0.63 -13.17
N THR A 32 4.43 -1.36 -12.62
CA THR A 32 5.62 -1.79 -13.37
C THR A 32 5.40 -3.08 -14.14
N ARG A 33 4.34 -3.85 -13.82
CA ARG A 33 4.07 -5.19 -14.34
C ARG A 33 5.18 -6.21 -14.09
N THR A 34 6.11 -5.91 -13.18
CA THR A 34 7.09 -6.90 -12.72
C THR A 34 6.38 -7.96 -11.90
N PHE A 35 6.87 -9.19 -11.94
CA PHE A 35 6.32 -10.27 -11.13
C PHE A 35 6.31 -9.89 -9.64
N LEU A 36 5.17 -10.12 -8.98
CA LEU A 36 4.95 -9.72 -7.59
C LEU A 36 4.08 -10.77 -6.90
N THR A 37 4.44 -11.15 -5.69
CA THR A 37 3.62 -11.97 -4.80
C THR A 37 3.36 -11.26 -3.49
N GLU A 38 2.39 -11.75 -2.71
CA GLU A 38 2.04 -11.17 -1.40
C GLU A 38 3.22 -11.20 -0.41
N GLU A 39 4.08 -12.22 -0.51
CA GLU A 39 5.30 -12.35 0.33
C GLU A 39 6.31 -11.23 0.08
N ASN A 40 6.23 -10.56 -1.08
CA ASN A 40 7.10 -9.43 -1.40
C ASN A 40 6.58 -8.10 -0.84
N LEU A 41 5.39 -8.08 -0.23
CA LEU A 41 4.80 -6.86 0.34
C LEU A 41 5.41 -6.57 1.71
N ILE A 42 6.20 -5.50 1.78
CA ILE A 42 6.87 -5.09 3.01
C ILE A 42 6.04 -3.96 3.66
N PRO A 43 5.71 -4.02 4.97
CA PRO A 43 5.06 -2.90 5.65
C PRO A 43 5.90 -1.62 5.56
N ASN A 44 5.30 -0.53 5.08
CA ASN A 44 5.97 0.76 4.99
C ASN A 44 5.66 1.60 6.25
N LEU A 45 6.43 1.36 7.31
CA LEU A 45 6.23 2.02 8.61
C LEU A 45 6.45 3.54 8.55
N ALA A 46 7.40 4.00 7.73
CA ALA A 46 7.64 5.43 7.56
C ALA A 46 6.42 6.14 6.94
N MET A 47 5.81 5.54 5.91
CA MET A 47 4.57 6.10 5.34
C MET A 47 3.40 6.02 6.31
N LYS A 48 3.35 5.00 7.17
CA LYS A 48 2.33 4.91 8.22
C LYS A 48 2.43 6.09 9.19
N GLU A 49 3.62 6.38 9.70
CA GLU A 49 3.84 7.53 10.58
C GLU A 49 3.47 8.87 9.92
N VAL A 50 3.77 9.04 8.62
CA VAL A 50 3.39 10.24 7.86
C VAL A 50 1.87 10.36 7.71
N ILE A 51 1.18 9.24 7.45
CA ILE A 51 -0.29 9.22 7.34
C ILE A 51 -0.91 9.53 8.71
N ASP A 52 -0.41 8.90 9.77
CA ASP A 52 -0.91 9.11 11.14
C ASP A 52 -0.76 10.58 11.55
N ALA A 53 0.42 11.17 11.36
CA ALA A 53 0.66 12.59 11.62
C ALA A 53 -0.23 13.52 10.76
N PHE A 54 -0.44 13.17 9.49
CA PHE A 54 -1.34 13.92 8.62
C PHE A 54 -2.79 13.90 9.12
N LEU A 55 -3.28 12.74 9.57
CA LEU A 55 -4.65 12.58 10.09
C LEU A 55 -4.84 13.28 11.45
N GLU A 56 -3.81 13.31 12.30
CA GLU A 56 -3.84 14.10 13.55
C GLU A 56 -4.05 15.59 13.28
N GLU A 57 -3.38 16.14 12.26
CA GLU A 57 -3.53 17.54 11.85
C GLU A 57 -4.81 17.78 11.02
N ASN A 58 -5.32 16.74 10.36
CA ASN A 58 -6.44 16.81 9.43
C ASN A 58 -7.50 15.72 9.72
N PRO A 59 -8.27 15.85 10.82
CA PRO A 59 -9.25 14.82 11.21
C PRO A 59 -10.33 14.55 10.15
N TRP A 60 -10.65 15.55 9.32
CA TRP A 60 -11.58 15.42 8.19
C TRP A 60 -11.10 14.43 7.11
N GLY A 61 -9.82 14.05 7.14
CA GLY A 61 -9.25 13.05 6.24
C GLY A 61 -9.58 11.60 6.62
N GLU A 62 -10.08 11.35 7.85
CA GLU A 62 -10.42 9.99 8.30
C GLU A 62 -11.76 9.49 7.72
N ASP A 63 -12.62 10.41 7.27
CA ASP A 63 -13.94 10.12 6.69
C ASP A 63 -13.90 9.58 5.24
N TYR A 64 -12.71 9.51 4.62
CA TYR A 64 -12.49 9.09 3.22
C TYR A 64 -11.62 7.83 3.11
#